data_AF-A0A3A9SJV6-F1
#
_entry.id   AF-A0A3A9SJV6-F1
#
_cell.length_a   1.000
_cell.length_b   1.000
_cell.length_c   1.000
_cell.angle_alpha   90.00
_cell.angle_beta   90.00
_cell.angle_gamma   90.00
#
_symmetry.space_group_name_H-M   'P 1'
#
loop_
_entity.id
_entity.type
_entity.pdbx_description
1 polymer ?
#
loop_
_entity_poly.entity_id
_entity_poly.type
_entity_poly.pdbx_seq_one_letter_code
_entity_poly.pdbx_strand_id
1 'polypeptide(L)' 'MDNKANKYDIPKTDGSVWPEDICPVYTPREDAIPSIKGCWYCKYADFHLKEERALEVGICKWPKKIID' A
#
# COMPACT_ATOMS: atom_id res chain seq x y z
N MET A 1 -3.22 20.25 5.06
CA MET A 1 -2.56 19.06 5.63
C MET A 1 -1.59 18.58 4.60
N ASP A 2 -0.30 18.78 4.84
CA ASP A 2 0.76 18.26 3.98
C ASP A 2 0.71 16.73 4.08
N ASN A 3 0.03 16.08 3.13
CA ASN A 3 0.13 14.63 2.98
C ASN A 3 1.56 14.33 2.50
N LYS A 4 2.49 14.22 3.45
CA LYS A 4 3.79 13.65 3.17
C LYS A 4 3.60 12.17 2.90
N ALA A 5 3.64 11.79 1.63
CA ALA A 5 3.86 10.42 1.21
C ALA A 5 5.07 9.85 1.95
N ASN A 6 4.87 8.87 2.85
CA ASN A 6 5.99 8.25 3.53
C ASN A 6 6.57 7.19 2.62
N LYS A 7 7.87 7.29 2.36
CA LYS A 7 8.62 6.22 1.69
C LYS A 7 9.22 5.30 2.74
N TYR A 8 8.98 4.01 2.62
CA TYR A 8 9.49 3.00 3.54
C TYR A 8 10.69 2.28 2.92
N ASP A 9 11.65 1.88 3.78
CA ASP A 9 12.77 1.02 3.39
C ASP A 9 12.42 -0.47 3.53
N ILE A 10 11.44 -0.79 4.39
CA ILE A 10 10.89 -2.14 4.58
C ILE A 10 9.35 -2.11 4.52
N PRO A 11 8.69 -3.17 4.04
CA PRO A 11 7.23 -3.25 4.05
C PRO A 11 6.70 -3.21 5.49
N LYS A 12 5.67 -2.40 5.75
CA LYS A 12 4.99 -2.37 7.07
C LYS A 12 4.04 -3.55 7.24
N THR A 13 4.52 -4.79 7.17
CA THR A 13 3.68 -5.99 7.31
C THR A 13 2.77 -5.92 8.54
N ASP A 14 1.46 -6.14 8.34
CA ASP A 14 0.37 -6.01 9.32
C ASP A 14 0.22 -4.62 9.94
N GLY A 15 0.93 -3.61 9.41
CA GLY A 15 0.89 -2.23 9.85
C GLY A 15 0.00 -1.36 8.96
N SER A 16 -0.38 -0.21 9.51
CA SER A 16 -1.15 0.81 8.81
C SER A 16 -0.34 1.50 7.71
N VAL A 17 -0.97 1.72 6.55
CA VAL A 17 -0.40 2.43 5.40
C VAL A 17 -1.38 3.47 4.86
N TRP A 18 -0.85 4.57 4.34
CA TRP A 18 -1.63 5.64 3.72
C TRP A 18 -1.67 5.48 2.20
N PRO A 19 -2.69 6.02 1.50
CA PRO A 19 -2.82 5.87 0.04
C PRO A 19 -1.59 6.33 -0.74
N GLU A 20 -0.95 7.41 -0.27
CA GLU A 20 0.21 8.03 -0.90
C GLU A 20 1.56 7.45 -0.44
N ASP A 21 1.58 6.57 0.56
CA ASP A 21 2.83 5.95 1.01
C ASP A 21 3.47 5.13 -0.11
N ILE A 22 4.80 5.04 -0.11
CA ILE A 22 5.57 4.32 -1.10
C ILE A 22 6.28 3.15 -0.43
N CYS A 23 5.89 1.93 -0.82
CA CYS A 23 6.45 0.68 -0.33
C CYS A 23 7.67 0.24 -1.17
N PRO A 24 8.75 -0.31 -0.56
CA PRO A 24 9.93 -0.74 -1.31
C PRO A 24 9.65 -1.95 -2.23
N VAL A 25 8.66 -2.78 -1.86
CA VAL A 25 8.20 -3.95 -2.65
C VAL A 25 6.93 -3.62 -3.43
N TYR A 26 6.78 -2.36 -3.87
CA TYR A 26 5.62 -1.91 -4.63
C TYR A 26 5.33 -2.87 -5.78
N THR A 27 4.17 -3.51 -5.70
CA THR A 27 3.71 -4.42 -6.75
C THR A 27 2.35 -3.93 -7.21
N PRO A 28 2.25 -3.24 -8.35
CA PRO A 28 1.01 -2.62 -8.81
C PRO A 28 -0.07 -3.68 -9.10
N ARG A 29 -1.34 -3.27 -8.96
CA ARG A 29 -2.51 -3.95 -9.53
C ARG A 29 -2.50 -3.81 -11.07
N GLU A 30 -3.30 -4.62 -11.77
CA GLU A 30 -3.38 -4.57 -13.25
C GLU A 30 -3.87 -3.22 -13.79
N ASP A 31 -4.73 -2.53 -13.04
CA ASP A 31 -5.34 -1.24 -13.37
C ASP A 31 -4.53 -0.03 -12.85
N ALA A 32 -3.34 -0.26 -12.29
CA ALA A 32 -2.52 0.82 -11.76
C ALA A 32 -1.96 1.71 -12.86
N ILE A 33 -2.02 3.03 -12.65
CA ILE A 33 -1.39 4.01 -13.53
C ILE A 33 0.14 3.95 -13.32
N PRO A 34 0.96 3.62 -14.34
CA PRO A 34 2.40 3.35 -14.15
C PRO A 34 3.22 4.50 -13.56
N SER A 35 2.79 5.75 -13.76
CA SER A 35 3.45 6.94 -13.23
C SER A 35 3.14 7.19 -11.74
N ILE A 36 2.16 6.49 -11.15
CA ILE A 36 1.74 6.66 -9.76
C ILE A 36 2.22 5.46 -8.93
N LYS A 37 2.95 5.74 -7.85
CA LYS A 37 3.54 4.73 -6.96
C LYS A 37 3.01 4.80 -5.53
N GLY A 38 1.71 4.99 -5.37
CA GLY A 38 1.05 5.01 -4.07
C GLY A 38 0.67 3.62 -3.58
N CYS A 39 0.69 3.40 -2.26
CA CYS A 39 0.22 2.20 -1.58
C CYS A 39 -1.21 1.83 -1.99
N TRP A 40 -2.06 2.80 -2.34
CA TRP A 40 -3.39 2.57 -2.90
C TRP A 40 -3.40 1.57 -4.09
N TYR A 41 -2.39 1.69 -4.96
CA TYR A 41 -2.21 0.85 -6.15
C TYR A 41 -1.41 -0.42 -5.87
N CYS A 42 -0.88 -0.60 -4.66
CA CYS A 42 -0.15 -1.81 -4.28
C CYS A 42 -1.12 -2.98 -4.10
N LYS A 43 -0.85 -4.11 -4.76
CA LYS A 43 -1.69 -5.33 -4.66
C LYS A 43 -1.79 -5.90 -3.24
N TYR A 44 -0.85 -5.57 -2.36
CA TYR A 44 -0.82 -6.04 -0.97
C TYR A 44 -1.44 -5.06 0.02
N ALA A 45 -1.72 -3.83 -0.38
CA ALA A 45 -2.38 -2.88 0.49
C ALA A 45 -3.89 -3.13 0.44
N ASP A 46 -4.48 -3.28 1.62
CA ASP A 46 -5.91 -3.46 1.76
C ASP A 46 -6.56 -2.19 2.32
N PHE A 47 -7.28 -1.49 1.45
CA PHE A 47 -8.09 -0.33 1.76
C PHE A 47 -9.59 -0.64 1.69
N HIS A 48 -9.98 -1.93 1.67
CA HIS A 48 -11.36 -2.37 1.50
C HIS A 48 -12.04 -1.79 0.23
N LEU A 49 -11.28 -1.65 -0.86
CA LEU A 49 -11.76 -1.02 -2.11
C LEU A 49 -12.94 -1.75 -2.77
N LYS A 50 -13.15 -3.02 -2.41
CA LYS A 50 -14.23 -3.88 -2.92
C LYS A 50 -15.43 -3.97 -1.97
N GLU A 51 -15.30 -3.42 -0.76
CA GLU A 51 -16.35 -3.43 0.24
C GLU A 51 -17.23 -2.18 0.10
N GLU A 52 -18.40 -2.17 0.75
CA GLU A 52 -19.30 -1.01 0.77
C GLU A 52 -18.62 0.27 1.29
N ARG A 53 -17.63 0.10 2.17
CA ARG A 53 -16.87 1.21 2.75
C ARG A 53 -15.36 1.02 2.58
N ALA A 54 -14.77 1.86 1.74
CA ALA A 54 -13.33 2.00 1.66
C ALA A 54 -12.75 2.66 2.94
N LEU A 55 -11.52 2.30 3.27
CA LEU A 55 -10.79 2.85 4.41
C LEU A 55 -9.90 4.03 3.98
N GLU A 56 -9.80 5.05 4.84
CA GLU A 56 -8.81 6.13 4.68
C GLU A 56 -7.38 5.66 4.97
N VAL A 57 -7.26 4.63 5.83
CA VAL A 57 -6.01 3.99 6.23
C VAL A 57 -6.09 2.50 5.90
N GLY A 58 -5.15 2.01 5.11
CA GLY A 58 -5.09 0.61 4.72
C GLY A 58 -4.21 -0.21 5.66
N ILE A 59 -4.25 -1.53 5.48
CA ILE A 59 -3.34 -2.47 6.14
C ILE A 59 -2.44 -3.09 5.08
N CYS A 60 -1.12 -3.12 5.33
CA CYS A 60 -0.19 -3.81 4.45
C CYS A 60 -0.21 -5.32 4.74
N LYS A 61 -0.75 -6.10 3.80
CA LYS A 61 -0.81 -7.57 3.86
C LYS A 61 0.40 -8.23 3.17
N TRP A 62 1.54 -7.55 3.09
CA TRP A 62 2.76 -8.15 2.56
C TRP A 62 3.17 -9.36 3.42
N PRO A 63 3.36 -10.56 2.84
CA PRO A 63 3.56 -11.78 3.62
C PRO A 63 4.88 -11.75 4.41
N LYS A 64 4.85 -12.25 5.65
CA LYS A 64 6.03 -12.37 6.54
C LYS A 64 7.11 -13.33 6.03
N LYS A 65 6.76 -14.25 5.12
CA LYS A 65 7.61 -15.35 4.65
C LYS A 65 8.35 -15.07 3.32
N ILE A 66 8.63 -13.81 3.00
CA ILE A 66 9.57 -13.45 1.92
C ILE A 66 10.86 -12.93 2.56
N ILE A 67 11.42 -13.74 3.44
CA ILE A 67 12.81 -13.64 3.89
C ILE A 67 13.26 -15.10 3.85
N ASP A 68 14.00 -15.43 2.81
CA ASP A 68 14.85 -16.63 2.76
C ASP A 68 16.24 -16.21 3.24
#